data_AF-A0A2G8MV53-F1
#
_entry.id   AF-A0A2G8MV53-F1
#
_cell.length_a   1.000
_cell.length_b   1.000
_cell.length_c   1.000
_cell.angle_alpha   90.00
_cell.angle_beta   90.00
_cell.angle_gamma   90.00
#
_symmetry.space_group_name_H-M   'P 1'
#
loop_
_entity.id
_entity.type
_entity.pdbx_description
1 polymer ?
#
loop_
_entity_poly.entity_id
_entity_poly.type
_entity_poly.pdbx_seq_one_letter_code
_entity_poly.pdbx_strand_id
1 'polypeptide(L)'
;MGAAAGAGLAAGGGILNAYSQIQQGKEGIKAANRQQRYLDNQARDVINQGDFAADMANEQGRQTAASQRTGFAANGVAVGQGSAGRVEQGTLDIARQDADQLRRNAFNQAMGLVTQGNEGVRQAKTNNRAARLNAFGSLLTGGGQAYNIYSRG
;
A
#
# COMPACT_ATOMS: atom_id res chain seq x y z
N MET A 1 -18.26 50.22 30.70
CA MET A 1 -18.76 50.02 29.31
C MET A 1 -17.72 49.22 28.54
N GLY A 2 -18.01 47.99 28.12
CA GLY A 2 -17.18 47.29 27.13
C GLY A 2 -16.59 45.92 27.53
N ALA A 3 -17.38 44.99 28.04
CA ALA A 3 -16.97 43.59 28.20
C ALA A 3 -18.10 42.62 27.80
N ALA A 4 -18.77 42.88 26.67
CA ALA A 4 -19.85 42.04 26.15
C ALA A 4 -19.76 41.77 24.64
N ALA A 5 -18.57 41.93 24.03
CA ALA A 5 -18.37 41.73 22.59
C ALA A 5 -17.51 40.50 22.22
N GLY A 6 -17.13 39.66 23.19
CA GLY A 6 -16.28 38.48 22.94
C GLY A 6 -17.03 37.14 22.82
N ALA A 7 -18.21 37.00 23.44
CA ALA A 7 -18.90 35.72 23.55
C ALA A 7 -19.71 35.33 22.30
N GLY A 8 -20.14 36.30 21.49
CA GLY A 8 -20.88 36.05 20.24
C GLY A 8 -20.00 35.56 19.09
N LEU A 9 -18.72 35.95 19.07
CA LEU A 9 -17.76 35.57 18.02
C LEU A 9 -17.15 34.18 18.23
N ALA A 10 -17.07 33.70 19.47
CA ALA A 10 -16.61 32.34 19.77
C ALA A 10 -17.59 31.27 19.24
N ALA A 11 -18.90 31.55 19.28
CA ALA A 11 -19.93 30.65 18.73
C ALA A 11 -19.96 30.67 17.19
N GLY A 12 -19.78 31.84 16.56
CA GLY A 12 -19.74 31.97 15.10
C GLY A 12 -18.44 31.45 14.46
N GLY A 13 -17.29 31.68 15.11
CA GLY A 13 -15.98 31.21 14.65
C GLY A 13 -15.75 29.72 14.88
N GLY A 14 -16.32 29.14 15.95
CA GLY A 14 -16.24 27.70 16.23
C GLY A 14 -16.99 26.85 15.20
N ILE A 15 -18.16 27.30 14.73
CA ILE A 15 -18.96 26.59 13.73
C ILE A 15 -18.31 26.67 12.33
N LEU A 16 -17.80 27.84 11.93
CA LEU A 16 -17.07 27.99 10.67
C LEU A 16 -15.76 27.18 10.66
N ASN A 17 -15.01 27.16 11.78
CA ASN A 17 -13.82 26.33 11.91
C ASN A 17 -14.13 24.83 11.90
N ALA A 18 -15.22 24.38 12.54
CA ALA A 18 -15.64 22.98 12.50
C ALA A 18 -16.03 22.53 11.08
N TYR A 19 -16.73 23.37 10.32
CA TYR A 19 -17.13 23.06 8.94
C TYR A 19 -15.91 22.97 8.00
N SER A 20 -14.96 23.90 8.14
CA SER A 20 -13.67 23.89 7.45
C SER A 20 -12.86 22.62 7.76
N GLN A 21 -12.75 22.24 9.05
CA GLN A 21 -12.03 21.02 9.45
C GLN A 21 -12.68 19.74 8.92
N ILE A 22 -14.01 19.68 8.87
CA ILE A 22 -14.74 18.52 8.31
C ILE A 22 -14.52 18.42 6.80
N GLN A 23 -14.51 19.54 6.06
CA GLN A 23 -14.20 19.55 4.63
C GLN A 23 -12.75 19.16 4.35
N GLN A 24 -11.79 19.74 5.07
CA GLN A 24 -10.37 19.37 4.96
C GLN A 24 -10.14 17.87 5.23
N GLY A 25 -10.83 17.30 6.22
CA GLY A 25 -10.76 15.86 6.47
C GLY A 25 -11.29 15.01 5.31
N LYS A 26 -12.32 15.46 4.58
CA LYS A 26 -12.84 14.74 3.40
C LYS A 26 -11.83 14.76 2.26
N GLU A 27 -11.17 15.90 2.05
CA GLU A 27 -10.10 16.04 1.06
C GLU A 27 -8.89 15.17 1.40
N GLY A 28 -8.51 15.09 2.68
CA GLY A 28 -7.47 14.19 3.16
C GLY A 28 -7.77 12.72 2.87
N ILE A 29 -9.00 12.26 3.09
CA ILE A 29 -9.43 10.90 2.70
C ILE A 29 -9.37 10.72 1.18
N LYS A 30 -9.80 11.71 0.40
CA LYS A 30 -9.75 11.66 -1.07
C LYS A 30 -8.31 11.57 -1.58
N ALA A 31 -7.40 12.33 -0.99
CA ALA A 31 -5.97 12.27 -1.29
C ALA A 31 -5.37 10.91 -0.92
N ALA A 32 -5.69 10.38 0.27
CA ALA A 32 -5.24 9.06 0.69
C ALA A 32 -5.76 7.95 -0.23
N ASN A 33 -7.02 8.01 -0.67
CA ASN A 33 -7.58 7.05 -1.64
C ASN A 33 -6.88 7.14 -3.01
N ARG A 34 -6.48 8.33 -3.45
CA ARG A 34 -5.69 8.49 -4.69
C ARG A 34 -4.30 7.86 -4.53
N GLN A 35 -3.66 8.10 -3.38
CA GLN A 35 -2.37 7.48 -3.05
C GLN A 35 -2.49 5.95 -2.99
N GLN A 36 -3.55 5.42 -2.38
CA GLN A 36 -3.81 3.98 -2.38
C GLN A 36 -3.90 3.43 -3.80
N ARG A 37 -4.69 4.06 -4.69
CA ARG A 37 -4.79 3.62 -6.09
C ARG A 37 -3.45 3.64 -6.82
N TYR A 38 -2.63 4.65 -6.55
CA TYR A 38 -1.28 4.73 -7.10
C TYR A 38 -0.41 3.56 -6.62
N LEU A 39 -0.42 3.26 -5.32
CA LEU A 39 0.30 2.14 -4.74
C LEU A 39 -0.23 0.78 -5.23
N ASP A 40 -1.54 0.64 -5.41
CA ASP A 40 -2.16 -0.56 -5.98
C ASP A 40 -1.74 -0.77 -7.45
N ASN A 41 -1.66 0.29 -8.24
CA ASN A 41 -1.14 0.22 -9.60
C ASN A 41 0.35 -0.18 -9.61
N GLN A 42 1.15 0.45 -8.74
CA GLN A 42 2.56 0.11 -8.60
C GLN A 42 2.76 -1.35 -8.14
N ALA A 43 1.89 -1.85 -7.25
CA ALA A 43 1.89 -3.24 -6.83
C ALA A 43 1.62 -4.21 -8.01
N ARG A 44 0.69 -3.85 -8.90
CA ARG A 44 0.42 -4.62 -10.12
C ARG A 44 1.63 -4.61 -11.06
N ASP A 45 2.26 -3.46 -11.23
CA ASP A 45 3.46 -3.34 -12.08
C ASP A 45 4.61 -4.19 -11.53
N VAL A 46 4.82 -4.22 -10.21
CA VAL A 46 5.82 -5.07 -9.56
C VAL A 46 5.51 -6.56 -9.80
N ILE A 47 4.25 -6.99 -9.69
CA ILE A 47 3.85 -8.37 -10.00
C ILE A 47 4.16 -8.68 -11.47
N ASN A 48 3.75 -7.82 -12.41
CA ASN A 48 3.98 -8.01 -13.83
C ASN A 48 5.48 -8.09 -14.17
N GLN A 49 6.31 -7.25 -13.54
CA GLN A 49 7.76 -7.29 -13.69
C GLN A 49 8.35 -8.58 -13.12
N GLY A 50 7.86 -9.04 -11.98
CA GLY A 50 8.25 -10.31 -11.36
C GLY A 50 7.91 -11.52 -12.23
N ASP A 51 6.71 -11.54 -12.82
CA ASP A 51 6.29 -12.58 -13.74
C ASP A 51 7.14 -12.59 -15.02
N PHE A 52 7.41 -11.41 -15.59
CA PHE A 52 8.32 -11.30 -16.74
C PHE A 52 9.73 -11.79 -16.42
N ALA A 53 10.28 -11.43 -15.26
CA ALA A 53 11.60 -11.90 -14.82
C ALA A 53 11.61 -13.42 -14.59
N ALA A 54 10.55 -13.97 -14.01
CA ALA A 54 10.38 -15.41 -13.81
C ALA A 54 10.31 -16.18 -15.14
N ASP A 55 9.63 -15.63 -16.15
CA ASP A 55 9.56 -16.21 -17.48
C ASP A 55 10.93 -16.17 -18.18
N MET A 56 11.69 -15.07 -18.04
CA MET A 56 13.07 -15.00 -18.52
C MET A 56 13.98 -16.04 -17.85
N ALA A 57 13.88 -16.22 -16.53
CA ALA A 57 14.68 -17.21 -15.80
C ALA A 57 14.39 -18.64 -16.28
N ASN A 58 13.11 -18.97 -16.49
CA ASN A 58 12.71 -20.25 -17.08
C ASN A 58 13.26 -20.43 -18.50
N GLU A 59 13.18 -19.41 -19.33
CA GLU A 59 13.70 -19.46 -20.71
C GLU A 59 15.22 -19.63 -20.74
N GLN A 60 15.94 -18.90 -19.88
CA GLN A 60 17.39 -19.06 -19.74
C GLN A 60 17.75 -20.48 -19.28
N GLY A 61 17.03 -21.03 -18.31
CA GLY A 61 17.20 -22.43 -17.88
C GLY A 61 16.98 -23.44 -19.00
N ARG A 62 15.96 -23.23 -19.85
CA ARG A 62 15.71 -24.06 -21.03
C ARG A 62 16.83 -23.96 -22.05
N GLN A 63 17.35 -22.76 -22.31
CA GLN A 63 18.48 -22.57 -23.24
C GLN A 63 19.76 -23.22 -22.71
N THR A 64 20.02 -23.13 -21.41
CA THR A 64 21.15 -23.82 -20.78
C THR A 64 20.99 -25.33 -20.87
N ALA A 65 19.80 -25.86 -20.56
CA ALA A 65 19.48 -27.28 -20.70
C ALA A 65 19.65 -27.77 -22.15
N ALA A 66 19.15 -27.01 -23.13
CA ALA A 66 19.33 -27.31 -24.56
C ALA A 66 20.79 -27.29 -25.00
N SER A 67 21.58 -26.35 -24.48
CA SER A 67 23.02 -26.24 -24.78
C SER A 67 23.80 -27.42 -24.20
N GLN A 68 23.49 -27.81 -22.95
CA GLN A 68 24.04 -29.00 -22.31
C GLN A 68 23.67 -30.26 -23.09
N ARG A 69 22.40 -30.39 -23.50
CA ARG A 69 21.90 -31.48 -24.33
C ARG A 69 22.66 -31.59 -25.66
N THR A 70 22.91 -30.47 -26.32
CA THR A 70 23.70 -30.42 -27.56
C THR A 70 25.16 -30.81 -27.31
N GLY A 71 25.77 -30.35 -26.21
CA GLY A 71 27.12 -30.72 -25.82
C GLY A 71 27.28 -32.20 -25.49
N PHE A 72 26.31 -32.80 -24.78
CA PHE A 72 26.30 -34.24 -24.50
C PHE A 72 26.12 -35.07 -25.78
N ALA A 73 25.22 -34.64 -26.67
CA ALA A 73 25.04 -35.27 -27.99
C ALA A 73 26.33 -35.24 -28.82
N ALA A 74 27.03 -34.10 -28.84
CA ALA A 74 28.27 -33.91 -29.58
C ALA A 74 29.42 -34.78 -29.05
N ASN A 75 29.40 -35.12 -27.75
CA ASN A 75 30.38 -36.01 -27.12
C ASN A 75 29.97 -37.50 -27.17
N GLY A 76 28.91 -37.85 -27.91
CA GLY A 76 28.44 -39.23 -28.05
C GLY A 76 27.72 -39.79 -26.81
N VAL A 77 27.37 -38.95 -25.84
CA VAL A 77 26.62 -39.34 -24.65
C VAL A 77 25.13 -39.38 -24.99
N ALA A 78 24.45 -40.50 -24.69
CA ALA A 78 23.02 -40.63 -24.90
C ALA A 78 22.26 -39.55 -24.10
N VAL A 79 21.68 -38.59 -24.80
CA VAL A 79 20.97 -37.48 -24.17
C VAL A 79 19.60 -37.91 -23.68
N GLY A 80 19.21 -37.43 -22.49
CA GLY A 80 17.94 -37.79 -21.86
C GLY A 80 17.94 -39.13 -21.10
N GLN A 81 19.09 -39.82 -20.99
CA GLN A 81 19.23 -41.03 -20.16
C GLN A 81 20.46 -40.93 -19.23
N GLY A 82 20.41 -41.62 -18.08
CA GLY A 82 21.52 -41.67 -17.12
C GLY A 82 21.84 -40.34 -16.43
N SER A 83 23.13 -40.04 -16.23
CA SER A 83 23.61 -38.80 -15.57
C SER A 83 23.30 -37.53 -16.35
N ALA A 84 23.30 -37.56 -17.68
CA ALA A 84 23.03 -36.39 -18.53
C ALA A 84 21.59 -35.88 -18.37
N GLY A 85 20.60 -36.77 -18.30
CA GLY A 85 19.21 -36.39 -18.05
C GLY A 85 18.96 -35.80 -16.65
N ARG A 86 19.71 -36.27 -15.63
CA ARG A 86 19.63 -35.72 -14.27
C ARG A 86 20.20 -34.30 -14.18
N VAL A 87 21.27 -34.01 -14.93
CA VAL A 87 21.85 -32.65 -14.98
C VAL A 87 20.90 -31.68 -15.71
N GLU A 88 20.26 -32.14 -16.80
CA GLU A 88 19.26 -31.37 -17.53
C GLU A 88 18.03 -31.06 -16.65
N GLN A 89 17.47 -32.07 -15.97
CA GLN A 89 16.37 -31.89 -15.02
C GLN A 89 16.75 -30.98 -13.86
N GLY A 90 17.93 -31.17 -13.26
CA GLY A 90 18.41 -30.30 -12.19
C GLY A 90 18.53 -28.84 -12.62
N THR A 91 18.98 -28.59 -13.85
CA THR A 91 19.06 -27.22 -14.41
C THR A 91 17.68 -26.60 -14.56
N LEU A 92 16.71 -27.35 -15.08
CA LEU A 92 15.32 -26.89 -15.22
C LEU A 92 14.65 -26.67 -13.87
N ASP A 93 14.92 -27.51 -12.88
CA ASP A 93 14.35 -27.40 -11.54
C ASP A 93 14.92 -26.19 -10.78
N ILE A 94 16.21 -25.88 -10.95
CA ILE A 94 16.83 -24.66 -10.42
C ILE A 94 16.18 -23.43 -11.07
N ALA A 95 16.05 -23.42 -12.40
CA ALA A 95 15.43 -22.30 -13.11
C ALA A 95 13.97 -22.05 -12.68
N ARG A 96 13.23 -23.13 -12.41
CA ARG A 96 11.88 -23.04 -11.83
C ARG A 96 11.88 -22.50 -10.40
N GLN A 97 12.81 -22.93 -9.56
CA GLN A 97 12.93 -22.39 -8.21
C GLN A 97 13.26 -20.91 -8.22
N ASP A 98 14.16 -20.46 -9.09
CA ASP A 98 14.51 -19.05 -9.25
C ASP A 98 13.31 -18.23 -9.73
N ALA A 99 12.57 -18.76 -10.72
CA ALA A 99 11.33 -18.16 -11.20
C ALA A 99 10.28 -18.02 -10.08
N ASP A 100 10.08 -19.06 -9.27
CA ASP A 100 9.13 -18.99 -8.15
C ASP A 100 9.62 -18.06 -7.03
N GLN A 101 10.92 -17.93 -6.81
CA GLN A 101 11.47 -16.94 -5.89
C GLN A 101 11.22 -15.51 -6.38
N LEU A 102 11.43 -15.25 -7.67
CA LEU A 102 11.14 -13.95 -8.28
C LEU A 102 9.66 -13.57 -8.13
N ARG A 103 8.74 -14.50 -8.44
CA ARG A 103 7.29 -14.29 -8.22
C ARG A 103 6.96 -14.04 -6.77
N ARG A 104 7.52 -14.82 -5.84
CA ARG A 104 7.30 -14.64 -4.40
C ARG A 104 7.81 -13.29 -3.89
N ASN A 105 8.99 -12.88 -4.32
CA ASN A 105 9.56 -11.59 -3.94
C ASN A 105 8.73 -10.42 -4.49
N ALA A 106 8.31 -10.50 -5.76
CA ALA A 106 7.42 -9.52 -6.36
C ALA A 106 6.07 -9.46 -5.63
N PHE A 107 5.48 -10.61 -5.30
CA PHE A 107 4.24 -10.67 -4.52
C PHE A 107 4.39 -10.04 -3.14
N ASN A 108 5.48 -10.34 -2.41
CA ASN A 108 5.75 -9.75 -1.10
C ASN A 108 5.91 -8.23 -1.17
N GLN A 109 6.63 -7.72 -2.19
CA GLN A 109 6.78 -6.28 -2.43
C GLN A 109 5.43 -5.62 -2.74
N ALA A 110 4.64 -6.24 -3.63
CA ALA A 110 3.30 -5.78 -3.98
C ALA A 110 2.36 -5.76 -2.76
N MET A 111 2.39 -6.80 -1.93
CA MET A 111 1.63 -6.84 -0.68
C MET A 111 2.02 -5.70 0.27
N GLY A 112 3.32 -5.39 0.36
CA GLY A 112 3.82 -4.27 1.14
C GLY A 112 3.25 -2.92 0.67
N LEU A 113 3.23 -2.69 -0.65
CA LEU A 113 2.67 -1.49 -1.27
C LEU A 113 1.16 -1.36 -1.00
N VAL A 114 0.41 -2.45 -1.20
CA VAL A 114 -1.04 -2.49 -0.92
C VAL A 114 -1.32 -2.22 0.56
N THR A 115 -0.54 -2.83 1.46
CA THR A 115 -0.67 -2.62 2.90
C THR A 115 -0.39 -1.17 3.28
N GLN A 116 0.67 -0.57 2.72
CA GLN A 116 1.02 0.83 2.95
C GLN A 116 -0.09 1.79 2.47
N GLY A 117 -0.69 1.50 1.31
CA GLY A 117 -1.82 2.27 0.79
C GLY A 117 -3.06 2.17 1.69
N ASN A 118 -3.40 0.96 2.13
CA ASN A 118 -4.51 0.72 3.03
C ASN A 118 -4.33 1.39 4.39
N GLU A 119 -3.13 1.33 4.98
CA GLU A 119 -2.87 1.98 6.27
C GLU A 119 -2.98 3.52 6.14
N GLY A 120 -2.50 4.11 5.05
CA GLY A 120 -2.65 5.54 4.78
C GLY A 120 -4.11 5.98 4.73
N VAL A 121 -4.99 5.21 4.08
CA VAL A 121 -6.44 5.46 4.06
C VAL A 121 -7.05 5.27 5.45
N ARG A 122 -6.63 4.25 6.18
CA ARG A 122 -7.12 3.97 7.54
C ARG A 122 -6.78 5.11 8.48
N GLN A 123 -5.54 5.60 8.43
CA GLN A 123 -5.08 6.73 9.23
C GLN A 123 -5.80 8.02 8.87
N ALA A 124 -6.03 8.30 7.58
CA ALA A 124 -6.81 9.45 7.15
C ALA A 124 -8.27 9.41 7.67
N LYS A 125 -8.91 8.23 7.66
CA LYS A 125 -10.25 8.03 8.23
C LYS A 125 -10.26 8.23 9.75
N THR A 126 -9.29 7.68 10.46
CA THR A 126 -9.14 7.86 11.91
C THR A 126 -8.92 9.32 12.28
N ASN A 127 -8.04 10.02 11.56
CA ASN A 127 -7.79 11.45 11.77
C ASN A 127 -9.04 12.30 11.52
N ASN A 128 -9.81 12.00 10.47
CA ASN A 128 -11.09 12.67 10.21
C ASN A 128 -12.08 12.43 11.35
N ARG A 129 -12.17 11.20 11.86
CA ARG A 129 -13.04 10.85 12.99
C ARG A 129 -12.62 11.56 14.28
N ALA A 130 -11.31 11.60 14.57
CA ALA A 130 -10.76 12.33 15.71
C ALA A 130 -11.00 13.83 15.59
N ALA A 131 -10.80 14.43 14.42
CA ALA A 131 -11.09 15.83 14.15
C ALA A 131 -12.58 16.16 14.39
N ARG A 132 -13.49 15.28 13.94
CA ARG A 132 -14.94 15.42 14.21
C ARG A 132 -15.26 15.33 15.70
N LEU A 133 -14.67 14.38 16.42
CA LEU A 133 -14.88 14.22 17.86
C LEU A 133 -14.32 15.41 18.65
N ASN A 134 -13.14 15.92 18.30
CA ASN A 134 -12.55 17.10 18.91
C ASN A 134 -13.40 18.34 18.63
N ALA A 135 -13.85 18.54 17.39
CA ALA A 135 -14.73 19.65 17.04
C ALA A 135 -16.05 19.59 17.85
N PHE A 136 -16.64 18.39 17.99
CA PHE A 136 -17.86 18.19 18.78
C PHE A 136 -17.61 18.39 20.30
N GLY A 137 -16.49 17.89 20.82
CA GLY A 137 -16.07 18.09 22.21
C GLY A 137 -15.80 19.55 22.53
N SER A 138 -15.10 20.29 21.66
CA SER A 138 -14.88 21.74 21.82
C SER A 138 -16.20 22.52 21.81
N LEU A 139 -17.17 22.13 20.99
CA LEU A 139 -18.53 22.69 21.00
C LEU A 139 -19.25 22.42 22.33
N LEU A 140 -19.17 21.20 22.86
CA LEU A 140 -19.82 20.81 24.11
C LEU A 140 -19.19 21.52 25.33
N THR A 141 -17.86 21.55 25.42
CA THR A 141 -17.12 22.19 26.51
C THR A 141 -17.21 23.71 26.43
N GLY A 142 -17.14 24.28 25.23
CA GLY A 142 -17.33 25.72 25.00
C GLY A 142 -18.76 26.18 25.34
N GLY A 143 -19.78 25.37 25.00
CA GLY A 143 -21.17 25.62 25.38
C GLY A 143 -21.42 25.50 26.88
N GLY A 144 -20.81 24.51 27.55
CA GLY A 144 -20.94 24.31 29.00
C GLY A 144 -20.27 25.41 29.84
N GLN A 145 -19.18 26.01 29.35
CA GLN A 145 -18.57 27.18 30.01
C GLN A 145 -19.40 28.46 29.82
N ALA A 146 -19.95 28.67 28.62
CA ALA A 146 -20.85 29.80 28.37
C ALA A 146 -22.13 29.73 29.23
N TYR A 147 -22.73 28.54 29.37
CA TYR A 147 -23.93 28.35 30.18
C TYR A 147 -23.67 28.52 31.68
N ASN A 148 -22.53 28.05 32.20
CA ASN A 148 -22.15 28.26 33.61
C ASN A 148 -21.83 29.72 33.95
N ILE A 149 -21.29 30.49 33.01
CA ILE A 149 -21.04 31.92 33.18
C ILE A 149 -22.36 32.71 33.16
N TYR A 150 -23.32 32.32 32.32
CA TYR A 150 -24.64 32.98 32.24
C TYR A 150 -25.59 32.56 33.37
N SER A 151 -25.40 31.37 33.96
CA SER A 151 -26.19 30.85 35.09
C SER A 151 -25.69 31.32 36.47
N ARG A 152 -24.51 31.95 36.55
CA ARG A 152 -23.91 32.46 37.81
C ARG A 152 -23.81 33.99 37.87
N GLY A 153 -24.37 34.71 36.89
CA GLY A 153 -24.59 36.16 36.95
C GLY A 153 -26.06 36.46 37.13
#